data_AF-A0A562M8L3-F1
#
_entry.id   AF-A0A562M8L3-F1
#
_cell.length_a   1.000
_cell.length_b   1.000
_cell.length_c   1.000
_cell.angle_alpha   90.00
_cell.angle_beta   90.00
_cell.angle_gamma   90.00
#
_symmetry.space_group_name_H-M   'P 1'
#
loop_
_entity.id
_entity.type
_entity.pdbx_description
1 polymer ?
#
loop_
_entity_poly.entity_id
_entity_poly.type
_entity_poly.pdbx_seq_one_letter_code
_entity_poly.pdbx_strand_id
1 'polypeptide(L)'
;MKQQTTQQYPSGAVKQLRNALAGAISDFSANEVPSLCSRLGLRDGDREESFKSKFKYAERRLLEKSAAELIPIAQRLIEEVDSYDLSEALAKLQETGQATVSELTRRRIMALFNKRPYSTEFDEIDFIRRVWPTHRMSSVFENAPSEQTLDDDLFNALVRNNDWDNRETLEAVGYLTCSQRQLFRFLEEVTSPLTQSPDAQTELAAAINEHLRHDGYRLFIARRLSGSPVYEVQPVALGSPADDGISQALADFEPDTVAARWTQALDRRDTDPQGAITLARTLLEDVCKWIIVEAGETYEEKDDLPVLYRKLAKILNLAPDGHTEPVFKQILGSCQSVVESLGSLRNKIGDAHSPGPKKVKPAARHAQLAVNLSGTMATFLVSTWAAKRGG
;
A
#
# COMPACT_ATOMS: atom_id res chain seq x y z
N MET A 1 -25.63 25.42 -3.24
CA MET A 1 -24.25 25.96 -3.16
C MET A 1 -23.43 24.97 -2.35
N LYS A 2 -22.53 24.20 -2.97
CA LYS A 2 -21.58 23.35 -2.22
C LYS A 2 -20.57 24.29 -1.57
N GLN A 3 -20.49 24.30 -0.25
CA GLN A 3 -19.42 24.98 0.47
C GLN A 3 -18.09 24.37 -0.01
N GLN A 4 -17.27 25.16 -0.70
CA GLN A 4 -15.89 24.79 -0.96
C GLN A 4 -15.18 24.79 0.40
N THR A 5 -14.94 23.61 0.95
CA THR A 5 -14.09 23.43 2.12
C THR A 5 -12.71 23.97 1.76
N THR A 6 -12.33 25.11 2.34
CA THR A 6 -10.97 25.64 2.17
C THR A 6 -10.01 24.66 2.84
N GLN A 7 -9.20 23.96 2.04
CA GLN A 7 -8.21 23.02 2.56
C GLN A 7 -7.23 23.80 3.46
N GLN A 8 -7.17 23.42 4.74
CA GLN A 8 -6.32 24.07 5.73
C GLN A 8 -4.96 23.37 5.76
N TYR A 9 -3.89 24.13 5.52
CA TYR A 9 -2.52 23.60 5.49
C TYR A 9 -1.78 23.86 6.80
N PRO A 10 -0.96 22.92 7.31
CA PRO A 10 -0.17 23.10 8.52
C PRO A 10 0.88 24.21 8.34
N SER A 11 0.94 25.16 9.28
CA SER A 11 1.85 26.31 9.21
C SER A 11 3.33 25.90 9.10
N GLY A 12 3.73 24.82 9.76
CA GLY A 12 5.08 24.25 9.68
C GLY A 12 5.43 23.75 8.27
N ALA A 13 4.55 22.98 7.64
CA ALA A 13 4.75 22.47 6.27
C ALA A 13 4.80 23.62 5.25
N VAL A 14 3.95 24.64 5.43
CA VAL A 14 3.96 25.85 4.58
C VAL A 14 5.28 26.61 4.72
N LYS A 15 5.82 26.72 5.95
CA LYS A 15 7.12 27.34 6.19
C LYS A 15 8.27 26.56 5.53
N GLN A 16 8.23 25.23 5.62
CA GLN A 16 9.22 24.36 4.96
C GLN A 16 9.20 24.53 3.44
N LEU A 17 8.02 24.48 2.81
CA LEU A 17 7.90 24.68 1.36
C LEU A 17 8.40 26.08 0.94
N ARG A 18 8.07 27.11 1.72
CA ARG A 18 8.54 28.48 1.45
C ARG A 18 10.08 28.57 1.49
N ASN A 19 10.69 27.96 2.50
CA ASN A 19 12.14 27.96 2.64
C ASN A 19 12.82 27.17 1.51
N ALA A 20 12.28 26.00 1.15
CA ALA A 20 12.82 25.19 0.06
C ALA A 20 12.69 25.90 -1.30
N LEU A 21 11.57 26.59 -1.54
CA LEU A 21 11.39 27.47 -2.72
C LEU A 21 12.44 28.59 -2.75
N ALA A 22 12.64 29.28 -1.63
CA ALA A 22 13.63 30.35 -1.54
C ALA A 22 15.06 29.84 -1.76
N GLY A 23 15.38 28.65 -1.21
CA GLY A 23 16.65 27.95 -1.42
C GLY A 23 16.88 27.64 -2.90
N ALA A 24 15.94 26.94 -3.54
CA ALA A 24 16.04 26.58 -4.95
C ALA A 24 16.11 27.79 -5.90
N ILE A 25 15.37 28.87 -5.62
CA ILE A 25 15.50 30.13 -6.37
C ILE A 25 16.89 30.74 -6.14
N SER A 26 17.43 30.63 -4.93
CA SER A 26 18.72 31.21 -4.58
C SER A 26 19.92 30.52 -5.22
N ASP A 27 19.75 29.34 -5.82
CA ASP A 27 20.82 28.66 -6.56
C ASP A 27 21.12 29.32 -7.91
N PHE A 28 20.15 30.05 -8.48
CA PHE A 28 20.33 30.81 -9.73
C PHE A 28 21.28 31.99 -9.56
N SER A 29 21.80 32.54 -10.67
CA SER A 29 22.64 33.73 -10.60
C SER A 29 21.83 34.96 -10.16
N ALA A 30 22.45 35.92 -9.47
CA ALA A 30 21.77 37.11 -8.96
C ALA A 30 21.09 37.96 -10.07
N ASN A 31 21.59 37.83 -11.31
CA ASN A 31 21.03 38.46 -12.51
C ASN A 31 19.72 37.81 -12.98
N GLU A 32 19.58 36.50 -12.78
CA GLU A 32 18.45 35.70 -13.26
C GLU A 32 17.33 35.60 -12.23
N VAL A 33 17.66 35.71 -10.93
CA VAL A 33 16.67 35.61 -9.85
C VAL A 33 15.46 36.53 -10.06
N PRO A 34 15.59 37.82 -10.42
CA PRO A 34 14.43 38.66 -10.67
C PRO A 34 13.54 38.19 -11.83
N SER A 35 14.13 37.77 -12.96
CA SER A 35 13.37 37.30 -14.12
C SER A 35 12.71 35.95 -13.85
N LEU A 36 13.39 35.04 -13.13
CA LEU A 36 12.82 33.79 -12.65
C LEU A 36 11.60 34.04 -11.74
N CYS A 37 11.72 34.93 -10.75
CA CYS A 37 10.60 35.28 -9.87
C CYS A 37 9.40 35.82 -10.66
N SER A 38 9.64 36.67 -11.67
CA SER A 38 8.59 37.19 -12.54
C SER A 38 7.89 36.07 -13.33
N ARG A 39 8.64 35.12 -13.92
CA ARG A 39 8.09 33.93 -14.60
C ARG A 39 7.26 33.04 -13.67
N LEU A 40 7.68 32.93 -12.40
CA LEU A 40 6.94 32.20 -11.36
C LEU A 40 5.69 32.96 -10.86
N GLY A 41 5.42 34.18 -11.33
CA GLY A 41 4.27 34.99 -10.89
C GLY A 41 4.45 35.61 -9.50
N LEU A 42 5.70 35.78 -9.07
CA LEU A 42 6.07 36.57 -7.90
C LEU A 42 6.23 38.03 -8.31
N ARG A 43 6.04 38.96 -7.34
CA ARG A 43 6.20 40.38 -7.61
C ARG A 43 7.63 40.71 -8.03
N ASP A 44 7.76 41.64 -8.97
CA ASP A 44 9.05 42.21 -9.32
C ASP A 44 9.67 42.93 -8.12
N GLY A 45 10.99 43.04 -8.10
CA GLY A 45 11.61 44.17 -7.42
C GLY A 45 13.02 44.39 -7.89
N ASP A 46 13.78 45.10 -7.06
CA ASP A 46 15.02 45.71 -7.51
C ASP A 46 16.15 44.67 -7.65
N ARG A 47 16.94 44.81 -8.72
CA ARG A 47 18.16 44.02 -8.91
C ARG A 47 19.12 44.23 -7.73
N GLU A 48 19.21 45.43 -7.18
CA GLU A 48 20.08 45.68 -6.01
C GLU A 48 19.73 44.80 -4.79
N GLU A 49 18.46 44.40 -4.64
CA GLU A 49 18.05 43.48 -3.56
C GLU A 49 18.55 42.05 -3.81
N SER A 50 18.52 41.55 -5.05
CA SER A 50 18.97 40.18 -5.38
C SER A 50 20.48 40.02 -5.22
N PHE A 51 21.26 41.06 -5.52
CA PHE A 51 22.72 41.08 -5.32
C PHE A 51 23.12 41.11 -3.83
N LYS A 52 22.28 41.63 -2.93
CA LYS A 52 22.53 41.58 -1.47
C LYS A 52 22.29 40.18 -0.90
N SER A 53 21.17 39.55 -1.27
CA SER A 53 20.88 38.17 -0.90
C SER A 53 19.76 37.60 -1.77
N LYS A 54 20.11 36.62 -2.61
CA LYS A 54 19.17 35.89 -3.46
C LYS A 54 18.07 35.19 -2.65
N PHE A 55 18.45 34.58 -1.52
CA PHE A 55 17.51 33.91 -0.62
C PHE A 55 16.52 34.90 0.00
N LYS A 56 16.99 36.02 0.57
CA LYS A 56 16.10 37.03 1.18
C LYS A 56 15.20 37.71 0.15
N TYR A 57 15.70 37.91 -1.07
CA TYR A 57 14.91 38.39 -2.20
C TYR A 57 13.72 37.45 -2.49
N ALA A 58 13.96 36.14 -2.59
CA ALA A 58 12.92 35.15 -2.84
C ALA A 58 11.97 35.00 -1.64
N GLU A 59 12.51 34.86 -0.42
CA GLU A 59 11.76 34.69 0.83
C GLU A 59 10.70 35.78 1.01
N ARG A 60 11.09 37.06 0.83
CA ARG A 60 10.18 38.21 1.00
C ARG A 60 8.96 38.13 0.08
N ARG A 61 9.15 37.69 -1.16
CA ARG A 61 8.07 37.57 -2.17
C ARG A 61 7.18 36.36 -1.92
N LEU A 62 7.76 35.27 -1.41
CA LEU A 62 7.02 34.06 -1.07
C LEU A 62 6.22 34.20 0.25
N LEU A 63 6.61 35.13 1.14
CA LEU A 63 5.85 35.44 2.37
C LEU A 63 4.46 36.02 2.06
N GLU A 64 4.30 36.69 0.92
CA GLU A 64 3.02 37.27 0.50
C GLU A 64 2.04 36.23 -0.06
N LYS A 65 2.50 35.00 -0.30
CA LYS A 65 1.72 33.92 -0.91
C LYS A 65 1.08 33.01 0.13
N SER A 66 -0.17 32.67 -0.12
CA SER A 66 -0.88 31.61 0.61
C SER A 66 -0.34 30.23 0.26
N ALA A 67 -0.62 29.23 1.10
CA ALA A 67 -0.23 27.84 0.85
C ALA A 67 -0.73 27.31 -0.50
N ALA A 68 -1.98 27.64 -0.88
CA ALA A 68 -2.58 27.24 -2.14
C ALA A 68 -1.89 27.88 -3.37
N GLU A 69 -1.30 29.06 -3.21
CA GLU A 69 -0.53 29.73 -4.26
C GLU A 69 0.91 29.22 -4.37
N LEU A 70 1.50 28.75 -3.26
CA LEU A 70 2.87 28.22 -3.25
C LEU A 70 2.98 26.89 -4.02
N ILE A 71 1.96 26.04 -3.99
CA ILE A 71 1.93 24.74 -4.68
C ILE A 71 2.19 24.88 -6.20
N PRO A 72 1.42 25.66 -6.97
CA PRO A 72 1.67 25.82 -8.42
C PRO A 72 2.95 26.59 -8.74
N ILE A 73 3.52 27.33 -7.79
CA ILE A 73 4.85 27.94 -7.94
C ILE A 73 5.93 26.86 -7.84
N ALA A 74 5.85 26.01 -6.81
CA ALA A 74 6.78 24.90 -6.61
C ALA A 74 6.75 23.89 -7.76
N GLN A 75 5.56 23.53 -8.25
CA GLN A 75 5.42 22.63 -9.39
C GLN A 75 6.16 23.15 -10.64
N ARG A 76 5.98 24.44 -10.98
CA ARG A 76 6.68 25.06 -12.11
C ARG A 76 8.18 25.13 -11.90
N LEU A 77 8.64 25.40 -10.68
CA LEU A 77 10.09 25.47 -10.42
C LEU A 77 10.75 24.09 -10.52
N ILE A 78 10.11 23.03 -10.03
CA ILE A 78 10.62 21.64 -10.11
C ILE A 78 10.79 21.16 -11.57
N GLU A 79 10.06 21.74 -12.52
CA GLU A 79 10.28 21.46 -13.96
C GLU A 79 11.63 22.01 -14.47
N GLU A 80 12.20 23.01 -13.81
CA GLU A 80 13.46 23.66 -14.18
C GLU A 80 14.64 23.29 -13.26
N VAL A 81 14.36 22.78 -12.05
CA VAL A 81 15.39 22.48 -11.04
C VAL A 81 15.28 21.06 -10.49
N ASP A 82 16.43 20.43 -10.30
CA ASP A 82 16.54 19.16 -9.59
C ASP A 82 16.85 19.41 -8.10
N SER A 83 15.80 19.75 -7.33
CA SER A 83 15.90 20.01 -5.88
C SER A 83 15.08 19.00 -5.09
N TYR A 84 15.77 18.17 -4.31
CA TYR A 84 15.14 17.20 -3.42
C TYR A 84 14.30 17.89 -2.33
N ASP A 85 14.87 18.88 -1.63
CA ASP A 85 14.19 19.57 -0.53
C ASP A 85 12.89 20.24 -0.98
N LEU A 86 12.89 20.84 -2.18
CA LEU A 86 11.69 21.45 -2.76
C LEU A 86 10.63 20.41 -3.10
N SER A 87 11.04 19.33 -3.77
CA SER A 87 10.15 18.22 -4.14
C SER A 87 9.55 17.53 -2.91
N GLU A 88 10.36 17.40 -1.86
CA GLU A 88 9.99 16.76 -0.62
C GLU A 88 9.04 17.64 0.21
N ALA A 89 9.34 18.94 0.35
CA ALA A 89 8.45 19.87 1.04
C ALA A 89 7.09 20.03 0.31
N LEU A 90 7.10 20.00 -1.03
CA LEU A 90 5.88 20.03 -1.83
C LEU A 90 5.03 18.77 -1.60
N ALA A 91 5.64 17.59 -1.66
CA ALA A 91 4.95 16.33 -1.42
C ALA A 91 4.28 16.29 -0.04
N LYS A 92 5.03 16.64 1.03
CA LYS A 92 4.47 16.71 2.40
C LYS A 92 3.27 17.66 2.51
N LEU A 93 3.31 18.80 1.81
CA LEU A 93 2.19 19.74 1.82
C LEU A 93 0.97 19.19 1.07
N GLN A 94 1.18 18.51 -0.07
CA GLN A 94 0.10 17.90 -0.87
C GLN A 94 -0.55 16.69 -0.19
N GLU A 95 0.22 15.97 0.63
CA GLU A 95 -0.24 14.83 1.43
C GLU A 95 -1.08 15.25 2.65
N THR A 96 -1.17 16.56 2.94
CA THR A 96 -1.96 17.07 4.07
C THR A 96 -3.42 16.66 3.96
N GLY A 97 -3.91 15.97 4.99
CA GLY A 97 -5.30 15.52 5.10
C GLY A 97 -5.59 14.20 4.39
N GLN A 98 -4.56 13.55 3.83
CA GLN A 98 -4.65 12.19 3.32
C GLN A 98 -4.33 11.19 4.44
N ALA A 99 -4.82 9.95 4.30
CA ALA A 99 -4.29 8.84 5.11
C ALA A 99 -2.79 8.70 4.81
N THR A 100 -2.00 8.33 5.81
CA THR A 100 -0.55 8.18 5.69
C THR A 100 -0.08 6.97 6.49
N VAL A 101 1.06 6.39 6.11
CA VAL A 101 1.71 5.36 6.91
C VAL A 101 2.23 6.00 8.20
N SER A 102 1.77 5.48 9.32
CA SER A 102 2.07 5.98 10.65
C SER A 102 3.55 5.82 10.99
N GLU A 103 4.05 6.66 11.91
CA GLU A 103 5.42 6.54 12.41
C GLU A 103 5.70 5.15 13.02
N LEU A 104 4.70 4.55 13.69
CA LEU A 104 4.83 3.21 14.25
C LEU A 104 5.06 2.16 13.16
N THR A 105 4.28 2.20 12.08
CA THR A 105 4.46 1.30 10.93
C THR A 105 5.80 1.53 10.24
N ARG A 106 6.23 2.79 10.06
CA ARG A 106 7.57 3.11 9.55
C ARG A 106 8.66 2.48 10.42
N ARG A 107 8.61 2.65 11.74
CA ARG A 107 9.58 2.05 12.68
C ARG A 107 9.60 0.52 12.62
N ARG A 108 8.43 -0.12 12.47
CA ARG A 108 8.32 -1.59 12.31
C ARG A 108 8.93 -2.08 11.01
N ILE A 109 8.65 -1.40 9.89
CA ILE A 109 9.26 -1.72 8.60
C ILE A 109 10.77 -1.49 8.64
N MET A 110 11.24 -0.37 9.20
CA MET A 110 12.66 -0.09 9.41
C MET A 110 13.35 -1.22 10.19
N ALA A 111 12.69 -1.77 11.21
CA ALA A 111 13.23 -2.86 12.03
C ALA A 111 13.45 -4.17 11.26
N LEU A 112 12.78 -4.38 10.10
CA LEU A 112 13.02 -5.53 9.24
C LEU A 112 14.46 -5.55 8.70
N PHE A 113 15.11 -4.39 8.61
CA PHE A 113 16.47 -4.22 8.09
C PHE A 113 17.56 -4.21 9.18
N ASN A 114 17.21 -4.38 10.45
CA ASN A 114 18.19 -4.39 11.55
C ASN A 114 19.22 -5.54 11.45
N LYS A 115 18.87 -6.64 10.79
CA LYS A 115 19.72 -7.83 10.63
C LYS A 115 19.74 -8.35 9.19
N ARG A 116 19.34 -7.53 8.24
CA ARG A 116 19.18 -7.89 6.83
C ARG A 116 19.63 -6.70 5.96
N PRO A 117 20.39 -6.92 4.89
CA PRO A 117 20.71 -5.85 3.94
C PRO A 117 19.46 -5.33 3.24
N TYR A 118 19.49 -4.11 2.72
CA TYR A 118 18.37 -3.56 1.95
C TYR A 118 18.13 -4.27 0.61
N SER A 119 19.18 -4.88 0.08
CA SER A 119 19.28 -5.38 -1.29
C SER A 119 20.15 -6.63 -1.30
N THR A 120 19.86 -7.59 -2.18
CA THR A 120 20.78 -8.72 -2.44
C THR A 120 21.76 -8.41 -3.57
N GLU A 121 21.46 -7.40 -4.39
CA GLU A 121 22.21 -7.09 -5.62
C GLU A 121 23.11 -5.84 -5.50
N PHE A 122 22.98 -5.08 -4.40
CA PHE A 122 23.69 -3.82 -4.21
C PHE A 122 24.15 -3.69 -2.76
N ASP A 123 25.34 -3.14 -2.56
CA ASP A 123 25.82 -2.69 -1.25
C ASP A 123 24.92 -1.55 -0.71
N GLU A 124 24.94 -1.34 0.60
CA GLU A 124 24.01 -0.45 1.31
C GLU A 124 24.04 0.98 0.75
N ILE A 125 25.22 1.55 0.51
CA ILE A 125 25.36 2.92 -0.01
C ILE A 125 24.80 3.07 -1.42
N ASP A 126 25.06 2.10 -2.29
CA ASP A 126 24.58 2.13 -3.67
C ASP A 126 23.08 1.90 -3.73
N PHE A 127 22.53 1.07 -2.85
CA PHE A 127 21.09 0.97 -2.68
C PHE A 127 20.47 2.31 -2.25
N ILE A 128 21.03 2.95 -1.22
CA ILE A 128 20.50 4.23 -0.72
C ILE A 128 20.52 5.31 -1.81
N ARG A 129 21.58 5.39 -2.63
CA ARG A 129 21.69 6.32 -3.78
C ARG A 129 20.61 6.11 -4.85
N ARG A 130 20.04 4.90 -4.95
CA ARG A 130 18.92 4.63 -5.88
C ARG A 130 17.60 5.19 -5.37
N VAL A 131 17.45 5.29 -4.05
CA VAL A 131 16.21 5.75 -3.39
C VAL A 131 16.25 7.25 -3.09
N TRP A 132 17.38 7.75 -2.59
CA TRP A 132 17.59 9.15 -2.22
C TRP A 132 18.69 9.78 -3.06
N PRO A 133 18.51 11.04 -3.52
CA PRO A 133 19.58 11.80 -4.19
C PRO A 133 20.55 12.37 -3.14
N THR A 134 21.30 11.51 -2.47
CA THR A 134 22.21 11.83 -1.36
C THR A 134 23.21 12.94 -1.68
N HIS A 135 23.70 12.99 -2.92
CA HIS A 135 24.60 14.04 -3.42
C HIS A 135 23.94 15.43 -3.55
N ARG A 136 22.62 15.53 -3.36
CA ARG A 136 21.84 16.78 -3.33
C ARG A 136 21.25 17.08 -1.95
N MET A 137 21.49 16.21 -0.99
CA MET A 137 21.01 16.37 0.38
C MET A 137 22.12 16.98 1.22
N SER A 138 21.75 17.87 2.14
CA SER A 138 22.69 18.45 3.08
C SER A 138 23.29 17.39 4.00
N SER A 139 24.55 17.60 4.39
CA SER A 139 25.19 16.81 5.43
C SER A 139 24.36 16.77 6.72
N VAL A 140 24.40 15.65 7.45
CA VAL A 140 23.78 15.52 8.78
C VAL A 140 24.54 16.29 9.86
N PHE A 141 25.79 16.71 9.59
CA PHE A 141 26.62 17.40 10.57
C PHE A 141 26.43 18.92 10.46
N GLU A 142 25.95 19.56 11.53
CA GLU A 142 25.56 20.98 11.56
C GLU A 142 26.67 21.96 11.13
N ASN A 143 27.94 21.59 11.29
CA ASN A 143 29.11 22.43 10.98
C ASN A 143 29.91 21.93 9.77
N ALA A 144 29.31 21.08 8.94
CA ALA A 144 29.95 20.63 7.71
C ALA A 144 30.19 21.82 6.75
N PRO A 145 31.27 21.80 5.96
CA PRO A 145 31.44 22.74 4.86
C PRO A 145 30.22 22.73 3.94
N SER A 146 29.87 23.89 3.36
CA SER A 146 28.67 24.02 2.49
C SER A 146 28.67 23.11 1.25
N GLU A 147 29.83 22.61 0.85
CA GLU A 147 30.01 21.69 -0.27
C GLU A 147 29.83 20.22 0.12
N GLN A 148 29.88 19.90 1.42
CA GLN A 148 29.74 18.54 1.92
C GLN A 148 28.27 18.11 1.90
N THR A 149 28.03 16.96 1.30
CA THR A 149 26.70 16.39 1.08
C THR A 149 26.45 15.20 2.00
N LEU A 150 25.19 14.76 2.07
CA LEU A 150 24.86 13.50 2.74
C LEU A 150 25.58 12.30 2.11
N ASP A 151 25.90 12.36 0.82
CA ASP A 151 26.65 11.28 0.15
C ASP A 151 28.06 11.12 0.72
N ASP A 152 28.73 12.23 1.04
CA ASP A 152 30.05 12.24 1.67
C ASP A 152 29.99 11.65 3.08
N ASP A 153 28.94 11.97 3.83
CA ASP A 153 28.70 11.43 5.18
C ASP A 153 28.49 9.92 5.12
N LEU A 154 27.62 9.46 4.21
CA LEU A 154 27.33 8.04 4.02
C LEU A 154 28.56 7.27 3.53
N PHE A 155 29.34 7.82 2.61
CA PHE A 155 30.59 7.19 2.15
C PHE A 155 31.58 7.04 3.30
N ASN A 156 31.74 8.08 4.12
CA ASN A 156 32.62 8.02 5.28
C ASN A 156 32.13 6.98 6.30
N ALA A 157 30.83 6.95 6.58
CA ALA A 157 30.28 6.08 7.61
C ALA A 157 30.22 4.60 7.19
N LEU A 158 29.75 4.31 5.96
CA LEU A 158 29.52 2.94 5.49
C LEU A 158 30.76 2.31 4.86
N VAL A 159 31.58 3.09 4.14
CA VAL A 159 32.70 2.54 3.36
C VAL A 159 34.04 2.73 4.06
N ARG A 160 34.31 3.94 4.58
CA ARG A 160 35.62 4.26 5.17
C ARG A 160 35.75 3.80 6.62
N ASN A 161 34.76 4.13 7.44
CA ASN A 161 34.78 3.88 8.87
C ASN A 161 34.06 2.57 9.24
N ASN A 162 33.02 2.21 8.47
CA ASN A 162 32.13 1.09 8.74
C ASN A 162 31.52 1.16 10.16
N ASP A 163 31.02 2.35 10.52
CA ASP A 163 30.54 2.69 11.86
C ASP A 163 29.03 2.94 11.96
N TRP A 164 28.32 3.00 10.83
CA TRP A 164 26.85 3.09 10.81
C TRP A 164 26.20 1.77 10.47
N ASP A 165 25.14 1.43 11.21
CA ASP A 165 24.23 0.35 10.84
C ASP A 165 23.11 0.82 9.89
N ASN A 166 22.25 -0.12 9.48
CA ASN A 166 21.13 0.17 8.59
C ASN A 166 20.14 1.17 9.23
N ARG A 167 19.92 1.08 10.53
CA ARG A 167 19.00 1.98 11.20
C ARG A 167 19.54 3.40 11.20
N GLU A 168 20.80 3.60 11.56
CA GLU A 168 21.46 4.91 11.55
C GLU A 168 21.46 5.52 10.14
N THR A 169 21.69 4.69 9.13
CA THR A 169 21.61 5.07 7.72
C THR A 169 20.22 5.55 7.32
N LEU A 170 19.16 4.82 7.68
CA LEU A 170 17.78 5.21 7.39
C LEU A 170 17.35 6.47 8.16
N GLU A 171 17.81 6.62 9.40
CA GLU A 171 17.58 7.82 10.20
C GLU A 171 18.24 9.05 9.54
N ALA A 172 19.48 8.92 9.04
CA ALA A 172 20.23 9.99 8.37
C ALA A 172 19.59 10.48 7.06
N VAL A 173 19.05 9.57 6.23
CA VAL A 173 18.30 9.95 5.00
C VAL A 173 16.89 10.46 5.28
N GLY A 174 16.49 10.51 6.56
CA GLY A 174 15.20 11.04 6.99
C GLY A 174 14.02 10.10 6.78
N TYR A 175 14.23 8.78 6.73
CA TYR A 175 13.19 7.76 6.47
C TYR A 175 11.92 7.93 7.33
N LEU A 176 12.07 8.24 8.62
CA LEU A 176 10.94 8.41 9.53
C LEU A 176 10.12 9.68 9.27
N THR A 177 10.73 10.69 8.63
CA THR A 177 10.11 12.02 8.43
C THR A 177 9.82 12.34 6.97
N CYS A 178 10.21 11.47 6.04
CA CYS A 178 10.02 11.71 4.61
C CYS A 178 8.54 11.63 4.20
N SER A 179 8.21 12.23 3.06
CA SER A 179 6.90 12.19 2.43
C SER A 179 6.44 10.76 2.19
N GLN A 180 5.13 10.55 2.08
CA GLN A 180 4.57 9.25 1.66
C GLN A 180 5.15 8.84 0.31
N ARG A 181 5.30 9.79 -0.62
CA ARG A 181 5.94 9.56 -1.93
C ARG A 181 7.35 8.96 -1.79
N GLN A 182 8.19 9.54 -0.93
CA GLN A 182 9.56 9.07 -0.74
C GLN A 182 9.60 7.73 0.03
N LEU A 183 8.72 7.53 1.01
CA LEU A 183 8.56 6.24 1.67
C LEU A 183 8.17 5.15 0.65
N PHE A 184 7.20 5.40 -0.23
CA PHE A 184 6.76 4.42 -1.21
C PHE A 184 7.88 4.09 -2.20
N ARG A 185 8.64 5.09 -2.65
CA ARG A 185 9.84 4.85 -3.46
C ARG A 185 10.82 3.90 -2.77
N PHE A 186 11.05 4.06 -1.47
CA PHE A 186 11.89 3.13 -0.71
C PHE A 186 11.30 1.71 -0.70
N LEU A 187 10.01 1.57 -0.36
CA LEU A 187 9.33 0.26 -0.26
C LEU A 187 9.30 -0.48 -1.60
N GLU A 188 9.11 0.25 -2.69
CA GLU A 188 9.13 -0.28 -4.05
C GLU A 188 10.54 -0.67 -4.48
N GLU A 189 11.56 0.12 -4.14
CA GLU A 189 12.95 -0.19 -4.49
C GLU A 189 13.51 -1.34 -3.66
N VAL A 190 13.22 -1.46 -2.35
CA VAL A 190 13.64 -2.62 -1.54
C VAL A 190 12.95 -3.91 -1.98
N THR A 191 11.83 -3.83 -2.68
CA THR A 191 11.12 -5.00 -3.22
C THR A 191 11.22 -5.09 -4.75
N SER A 192 12.13 -4.33 -5.37
CA SER A 192 12.31 -4.33 -6.81
C SER A 192 13.00 -5.62 -7.29
N PRO A 193 12.60 -6.20 -8.43
CA PRO A 193 13.28 -7.35 -9.00
C PRO A 193 14.68 -7.02 -9.54
N LEU A 194 15.08 -5.74 -9.53
CA LEU A 194 16.42 -5.29 -9.88
C LEU A 194 17.37 -5.25 -8.68
N THR A 195 16.83 -5.25 -7.46
CA THR A 195 17.59 -5.11 -6.19
C THR A 195 17.52 -6.37 -5.34
N GLN A 196 16.59 -7.28 -5.64
CA GLN A 196 16.34 -8.49 -4.88
C GLN A 196 16.40 -9.74 -5.75
N SER A 197 16.90 -10.82 -5.15
CA SER A 197 16.68 -12.18 -5.63
C SER A 197 15.20 -12.56 -5.50
N PRO A 198 14.67 -13.48 -6.34
CA PRO A 198 13.24 -13.79 -6.36
C PRO A 198 12.64 -14.22 -5.00
N ASP A 199 13.39 -15.02 -4.24
CA ASP A 199 12.97 -15.50 -2.93
C ASP A 199 12.96 -14.37 -1.90
N ALA A 200 14.06 -13.60 -1.85
CA ALA A 200 14.22 -12.45 -0.96
C ALA A 200 13.14 -11.39 -1.21
N GLN A 201 12.79 -11.16 -2.48
CA GLN A 201 11.77 -10.22 -2.91
C GLN A 201 10.38 -10.60 -2.38
N THR A 202 10.01 -11.87 -2.54
CA THR A 202 8.68 -12.39 -2.15
C THR A 202 8.52 -12.38 -0.63
N GLU A 203 9.55 -12.83 0.09
CA GLU A 203 9.58 -12.82 1.56
C GLU A 203 9.46 -11.39 2.11
N LEU A 204 10.23 -10.44 1.54
CA LEU A 204 10.25 -9.06 2.01
C LEU A 204 8.94 -8.34 1.73
N ALA A 205 8.34 -8.54 0.56
CA ALA A 205 7.04 -7.98 0.23
C ALA A 205 5.94 -8.47 1.20
N ALA A 206 5.97 -9.76 1.58
CA ALA A 206 5.06 -10.30 2.58
C ALA A 206 5.28 -9.65 3.96
N ALA A 207 6.53 -9.59 4.44
CA ALA A 207 6.86 -8.99 5.74
C ALA A 207 6.50 -7.50 5.84
N ILE A 208 6.69 -6.72 4.77
CA ILE A 208 6.27 -5.31 4.72
C ILE A 208 4.74 -5.20 4.77
N ASN A 209 4.03 -6.09 4.06
CA ASN A 209 2.57 -6.10 4.04
C ASN A 209 1.92 -6.43 5.39
N GLU A 210 2.59 -7.23 6.24
CA GLU A 210 2.16 -7.47 7.63
C GLU A 210 2.05 -6.16 8.44
N HIS A 211 2.80 -5.14 8.06
CA HIS A 211 2.79 -3.83 8.72
C HIS A 211 1.91 -2.82 7.98
N LEU A 212 2.04 -2.69 6.65
CA LEU A 212 1.30 -1.71 5.85
C LEU A 212 -0.22 -1.87 5.95
N ARG A 213 -0.73 -3.10 6.08
CA ARG A 213 -2.18 -3.36 6.15
C ARG A 213 -2.87 -2.59 7.27
N HIS A 214 -2.16 -2.35 8.38
CA HIS A 214 -2.71 -1.65 9.54
C HIS A 214 -2.93 -0.15 9.29
N ASP A 215 -2.26 0.40 8.29
CA ASP A 215 -2.42 1.80 7.86
C ASP A 215 -3.19 1.92 6.53
N GLY A 216 -3.80 0.82 6.05
CA GLY A 216 -4.59 0.81 4.82
C GLY A 216 -3.75 0.87 3.56
N TYR A 217 -2.56 0.26 3.56
CA TYR A 217 -1.70 0.14 2.38
C TYR A 217 -1.26 -1.31 2.16
N ARG A 218 -0.86 -1.63 0.92
CA ARG A 218 -0.24 -2.90 0.56
C ARG A 218 0.68 -2.74 -0.65
N LEU A 219 1.78 -3.48 -0.66
CA LEU A 219 2.55 -3.78 -1.87
C LEU A 219 1.79 -4.83 -2.69
N PHE A 220 1.36 -4.45 -3.90
CA PHE A 220 0.70 -5.34 -4.86
C PHE A 220 1.57 -5.51 -6.10
N ILE A 221 1.44 -6.63 -6.80
CA ILE A 221 2.15 -6.86 -8.07
C ILE A 221 1.50 -6.00 -9.15
N ALA A 222 2.10 -4.86 -9.47
CA ALA A 222 1.61 -3.94 -10.49
C ALA A 222 1.82 -4.45 -11.90
N ARG A 223 2.98 -5.08 -12.12
CA ARG A 223 3.38 -5.66 -13.41
C ARG A 223 4.42 -6.74 -13.19
N ARG A 224 4.85 -7.38 -14.28
CA ARG A 224 6.01 -8.26 -14.29
C ARG A 224 7.09 -7.70 -15.22
N LEU A 225 8.34 -7.70 -14.76
CA LEU A 225 9.52 -7.34 -15.53
C LEU A 225 10.32 -8.62 -15.78
N SER A 226 10.40 -9.06 -17.04
CA SER A 226 11.08 -10.31 -17.41
C SER A 226 10.62 -11.54 -16.61
N GLY A 227 9.34 -11.58 -16.23
CA GLY A 227 8.76 -12.66 -15.42
C GLY A 227 8.78 -12.40 -13.92
N SER A 228 9.64 -11.51 -13.41
CA SER A 228 9.72 -11.16 -11.99
C SER A 228 8.65 -10.12 -11.60
N PRO A 229 8.05 -10.20 -10.40
CA PRO A 229 7.05 -9.23 -9.97
C PRO A 229 7.67 -7.84 -9.78
N VAL A 230 6.91 -6.80 -10.11
CA VAL A 230 7.22 -5.41 -9.74
C VAL A 230 6.12 -4.96 -8.79
N TYR A 231 6.50 -4.65 -7.56
CA TYR A 231 5.58 -4.21 -6.53
C TYR A 231 5.43 -2.69 -6.56
N GLU A 232 4.20 -2.21 -6.35
CA GLU A 232 3.90 -0.80 -6.11
C GLU A 232 3.06 -0.71 -4.82
N VAL A 233 3.15 0.41 -4.09
CA VAL A 233 2.30 0.61 -2.91
C VAL A 233 0.94 1.15 -3.33
N GLN A 234 -0.14 0.50 -2.91
CA GLN A 234 -1.51 0.99 -3.13
C GLN A 234 -2.28 1.12 -1.82
N PRO A 235 -3.20 2.11 -1.73
CA PRO A 235 -4.17 2.13 -0.66
C PRO A 235 -5.09 0.93 -0.80
N VAL A 236 -5.34 0.25 0.31
CA VAL A 236 -6.31 -0.83 0.43
C VAL A 236 -7.37 -0.35 1.41
N ALA A 237 -8.64 -0.59 1.10
CA ALA A 237 -9.68 -0.39 2.11
C ALA A 237 -9.31 -1.28 3.30
N LEU A 238 -9.03 -0.68 4.46
CA LEU A 238 -8.82 -1.40 5.70
C LEU A 238 -9.87 -2.51 5.78
N GLY A 239 -9.39 -3.75 5.86
CA GLY A 239 -10.23 -4.93 5.91
C GLY A 239 -11.33 -4.79 6.95
N SER A 240 -12.41 -5.55 6.80
CA SER A 240 -13.29 -5.78 7.94
C SER A 240 -12.44 -6.40 9.06
N PRO A 241 -12.62 -6.07 10.35
CA PRO A 241 -11.90 -6.76 11.44
C PRO A 241 -12.03 -8.29 11.42
N ALA A 242 -13.07 -8.80 10.76
CA ALA A 242 -13.23 -10.23 10.52
C ALA A 242 -12.18 -10.82 9.56
N ASP A 243 -11.59 -10.02 8.68
CA ASP A 243 -10.70 -10.47 7.62
C ASP A 243 -9.43 -11.11 8.20
N ASP A 244 -8.86 -10.56 9.28
CA ASP A 244 -7.67 -11.11 9.94
C ASP A 244 -7.96 -12.48 10.56
N GLY A 245 -9.07 -12.61 11.30
CA GLY A 245 -9.48 -13.88 11.91
C GLY A 245 -9.78 -14.96 10.87
N ILE A 246 -10.43 -14.60 9.76
CA ILE A 246 -10.68 -15.51 8.64
C ILE A 246 -9.36 -15.89 7.97
N SER A 247 -8.46 -14.92 7.72
CA SER A 247 -7.16 -15.17 7.09
C SER A 247 -6.34 -16.18 7.87
N GLN A 248 -6.26 -16.01 9.20
CA GLN A 248 -5.53 -16.94 10.07
C GLN A 248 -6.13 -18.34 10.02
N ALA A 249 -7.45 -18.47 10.20
CA ALA A 249 -8.12 -19.77 10.21
C ALA A 249 -7.97 -20.54 8.89
N LEU A 250 -7.95 -19.84 7.75
CA LEU A 250 -7.77 -20.45 6.43
C LEU A 250 -6.30 -20.79 6.15
N ALA A 251 -5.35 -19.97 6.61
CA ALA A 251 -3.92 -20.25 6.52
C ALA A 251 -3.52 -21.48 7.35
N ASP A 252 -4.09 -21.63 8.55
CA ASP A 252 -3.86 -22.80 9.42
C ASP A 252 -4.43 -24.09 8.82
N PHE A 253 -5.45 -23.99 7.97
CA PHE A 253 -6.08 -25.14 7.31
C PHE A 253 -5.35 -25.56 6.03
N GLU A 254 -5.20 -24.65 5.07
CA GLU A 254 -4.51 -24.92 3.82
C GLU A 254 -3.94 -23.61 3.23
N PRO A 255 -2.62 -23.39 3.34
CA PRO A 255 -2.01 -22.10 3.03
C PRO A 255 -1.85 -21.84 1.52
N ASP A 256 -1.64 -22.87 0.71
CA ASP A 256 -1.21 -22.70 -0.68
C ASP A 256 -2.37 -22.41 -1.64
N THR A 257 -3.51 -23.06 -1.42
CA THR A 257 -4.67 -23.01 -2.31
C THR A 257 -5.79 -22.17 -1.70
N VAL A 258 -6.24 -22.47 -0.48
CA VAL A 258 -7.39 -21.85 0.17
C VAL A 258 -7.04 -20.45 0.68
N ALA A 259 -5.95 -20.29 1.45
CA ALA A 259 -5.55 -18.98 1.96
C ALA A 259 -5.13 -18.02 0.84
N ALA A 260 -4.43 -18.52 -0.19
CA ALA A 260 -4.10 -17.74 -1.38
C ALA A 260 -5.38 -17.24 -2.10
N ARG A 261 -6.43 -18.06 -2.17
CA ARG A 261 -7.71 -17.68 -2.81
C ARG A 261 -8.48 -16.64 -2.03
N TRP A 262 -8.50 -16.78 -0.70
CA TRP A 262 -9.05 -15.77 0.18
C TRP A 262 -8.35 -14.43 0.00
N THR A 263 -7.01 -14.43 -0.04
CA THR A 263 -6.21 -13.22 -0.28
C THR A 263 -6.55 -12.56 -1.61
N GLN A 264 -6.64 -13.35 -2.70
CA GLN A 264 -7.06 -12.83 -4.01
C GLN A 264 -8.47 -12.23 -3.99
N ALA A 265 -9.40 -12.80 -3.21
CA ALA A 265 -10.76 -12.30 -3.09
C ALA A 265 -10.80 -10.94 -2.36
N LEU A 266 -9.98 -10.78 -1.32
CA LEU A 266 -9.81 -9.50 -0.61
C LEU A 266 -9.24 -8.41 -1.52
N ASP A 267 -8.17 -8.72 -2.27
CA ASP A 267 -7.48 -7.75 -3.15
C ASP A 267 -8.38 -7.17 -4.25
N ARG A 268 -9.38 -7.96 -4.70
CA ARG A 268 -10.30 -7.57 -5.77
C ARG A 268 -11.59 -6.93 -5.28
N ARG A 269 -11.86 -6.95 -3.97
CA ARG A 269 -13.17 -6.59 -3.40
C ARG A 269 -13.67 -5.21 -3.82
N ASP A 270 -12.76 -4.25 -3.90
CA ASP A 270 -13.07 -2.86 -4.26
C ASP A 270 -12.78 -2.54 -5.74
N THR A 271 -11.73 -3.14 -6.30
CA THR A 271 -11.19 -2.82 -7.63
C THR A 271 -11.78 -3.69 -8.75
N ASP A 272 -12.14 -4.93 -8.45
CA ASP A 272 -12.79 -5.89 -9.36
C ASP A 272 -13.91 -6.67 -8.62
N PRO A 273 -15.06 -6.03 -8.35
CA PRO A 273 -16.14 -6.65 -7.58
C PRO A 273 -16.68 -7.95 -8.19
N GLN A 274 -16.65 -8.08 -9.52
CA GLN A 274 -17.12 -9.29 -10.20
C GLN A 274 -16.12 -10.45 -10.02
N GLY A 275 -14.83 -10.17 -10.14
CA GLY A 275 -13.77 -11.13 -9.85
C GLY A 275 -13.78 -11.56 -8.39
N ALA A 276 -13.95 -10.62 -7.46
CA ALA A 276 -14.05 -10.92 -6.02
C ALA A 276 -15.23 -11.86 -5.69
N ILE A 277 -16.40 -11.63 -6.28
CA ILE A 277 -17.57 -12.52 -6.11
C ILE A 277 -17.28 -13.92 -6.67
N THR A 278 -16.58 -14.00 -7.80
CA THR A 278 -16.20 -15.29 -8.40
C THR A 278 -15.24 -16.04 -7.48
N LEU A 279 -14.22 -15.37 -6.96
CA LEU A 279 -13.26 -15.94 -6.02
C LEU A 279 -13.91 -16.35 -4.71
N ALA A 280 -14.87 -15.58 -4.18
CA ALA A 280 -15.63 -15.92 -2.99
C ALA A 280 -16.39 -17.25 -3.16
N ARG A 281 -16.98 -17.49 -4.34
CA ARG A 281 -17.61 -18.78 -4.66
C ARG A 281 -16.57 -19.90 -4.72
N THR A 282 -15.50 -19.71 -5.48
CA THR A 282 -14.46 -20.72 -5.67
C THR A 282 -13.79 -21.09 -4.35
N LEU A 283 -13.58 -20.13 -3.44
CA LEU A 283 -13.09 -20.39 -2.08
C LEU A 283 -13.92 -21.45 -1.35
N LEU A 284 -15.25 -21.35 -1.37
CA LEU A 284 -16.12 -22.35 -0.74
C LEU A 284 -16.09 -23.69 -1.46
N GLU A 285 -15.97 -23.69 -2.80
CA GLU A 285 -15.82 -24.92 -3.57
C GLU A 285 -14.53 -25.65 -3.15
N ASP A 286 -13.42 -24.93 -3.02
CA ASP A 286 -12.14 -25.51 -2.63
C ASP A 286 -12.15 -26.02 -1.20
N VAL A 287 -12.69 -25.25 -0.24
CA VAL A 287 -12.85 -25.70 1.15
C VAL A 287 -13.70 -26.97 1.20
N CYS A 288 -14.80 -27.03 0.44
CA CYS A 288 -15.62 -28.23 0.40
C CYS A 288 -14.86 -29.44 -0.16
N LYS A 289 -14.16 -29.26 -1.29
CA LYS A 289 -13.38 -30.30 -1.94
C LYS A 289 -12.26 -30.83 -1.04
N TRP A 290 -11.51 -29.92 -0.41
CA TRP A 290 -10.43 -30.27 0.52
C TRP A 290 -10.97 -31.10 1.70
N ILE A 291 -12.01 -30.64 2.39
CA ILE A 291 -12.54 -31.38 3.54
C ILE A 291 -13.14 -32.73 3.12
N ILE A 292 -13.83 -32.81 1.97
CA ILE A 292 -14.38 -34.08 1.46
C ILE A 292 -13.25 -35.10 1.22
N VAL A 293 -12.15 -34.66 0.58
CA VAL A 293 -10.99 -35.53 0.32
C VAL A 293 -10.29 -35.94 1.62
N GLU A 294 -10.09 -35.00 2.54
CA GLU A 294 -9.51 -35.31 3.85
C GLU A 294 -10.37 -36.25 4.69
N ALA A 295 -11.69 -36.23 4.50
CA ALA A 295 -12.62 -37.16 5.14
C ALA A 295 -12.62 -38.57 4.51
N GLY A 296 -11.83 -38.80 3.46
CA GLY A 296 -11.78 -40.07 2.73
C GLY A 296 -12.96 -40.28 1.78
N GLU A 297 -13.73 -39.23 1.50
CA GLU A 297 -14.90 -39.25 0.61
C GLU A 297 -14.54 -38.71 -0.78
N THR A 298 -15.45 -38.86 -1.74
CA THR A 298 -15.21 -38.44 -3.13
C THR A 298 -16.26 -37.45 -3.64
N TYR A 299 -15.84 -36.59 -4.57
CA TYR A 299 -16.72 -35.70 -5.32
C TYR A 299 -16.52 -35.90 -6.83
N GLU A 300 -17.50 -35.47 -7.63
CA GLU A 300 -17.39 -35.48 -9.09
C GLU A 300 -16.94 -34.10 -9.59
N GLU A 301 -16.12 -34.03 -10.64
CA GLU A 301 -15.62 -32.74 -11.16
C GLU A 301 -16.72 -31.77 -11.63
N LYS A 302 -17.90 -32.30 -11.98
CA LYS A 302 -19.08 -31.50 -12.34
C LYS A 302 -19.89 -31.01 -11.15
N ASP A 303 -19.59 -31.46 -9.93
CA ASP A 303 -20.34 -31.06 -8.74
C ASP A 303 -20.14 -29.55 -8.50
N ASP A 304 -21.25 -28.83 -8.48
CA ASP A 304 -21.25 -27.40 -8.18
C ASP A 304 -21.25 -27.15 -6.66
N LEU A 305 -21.04 -25.89 -6.27
CA LEU A 305 -21.01 -25.49 -4.86
C LEU A 305 -22.20 -26.01 -4.03
N PRO A 306 -23.47 -25.88 -4.46
CA PRO A 306 -24.60 -26.50 -3.78
C PRO A 306 -24.46 -28.01 -3.54
N VAL A 307 -24.03 -28.78 -4.55
CA VAL A 307 -23.85 -30.24 -4.43
C VAL A 307 -22.71 -30.57 -3.48
N LEU A 308 -21.56 -29.90 -3.63
CA LEU A 308 -20.38 -30.07 -2.77
C LEU A 308 -20.72 -29.76 -1.30
N TYR A 309 -21.42 -28.66 -1.04
CA TYR A 309 -21.82 -28.28 0.31
C TYR A 309 -22.77 -29.29 0.95
N ARG A 310 -23.76 -29.82 0.20
CA ARG A 310 -24.66 -30.85 0.74
C ARG A 310 -23.92 -32.15 1.08
N LYS A 311 -22.94 -32.55 0.28
CA LYS A 311 -22.08 -33.70 0.58
C LYS A 311 -21.30 -33.45 1.88
N LEU A 312 -20.62 -32.30 1.97
CA LEU A 312 -19.87 -31.92 3.15
C LEU A 312 -20.75 -31.79 4.41
N ALA A 313 -21.93 -31.19 4.30
CA ALA A 313 -22.84 -31.01 5.42
C ALA A 313 -23.26 -32.35 6.04
N LYS A 314 -23.38 -33.42 5.24
CA LYS A 314 -23.61 -34.78 5.77
C LYS A 314 -22.39 -35.30 6.52
N ILE A 315 -21.20 -35.14 5.95
CA ILE A 315 -19.93 -35.54 6.58
C ILE A 315 -19.75 -34.85 7.93
N LEU A 316 -20.02 -33.55 8.02
CA LEU A 316 -19.85 -32.76 9.24
C LEU A 316 -21.04 -32.80 10.21
N ASN A 317 -22.09 -33.58 9.92
CA ASN A 317 -23.34 -33.60 10.69
C ASN A 317 -23.99 -32.21 10.82
N LEU A 318 -23.95 -31.42 9.74
CA LEU A 318 -24.55 -30.09 9.61
C LEU A 318 -25.85 -30.08 8.80
N ALA A 319 -26.29 -31.24 8.30
CA ALA A 319 -27.54 -31.35 7.58
C ALA A 319 -28.73 -31.01 8.51
N PRO A 320 -29.60 -30.03 8.17
CA PRO A 320 -30.68 -29.60 9.06
C PRO A 320 -31.58 -30.75 9.53
N ASP A 321 -31.89 -31.69 8.63
CA ASP A 321 -32.74 -32.85 8.93
C ASP A 321 -32.15 -33.79 9.98
N GLY A 322 -30.83 -33.73 10.22
CA GLY A 322 -30.15 -34.51 11.25
C GLY A 322 -30.32 -33.97 12.67
N HIS A 323 -30.96 -32.81 12.85
CA HIS A 323 -31.10 -32.15 14.16
C HIS A 323 -32.56 -32.09 14.62
N THR A 324 -32.82 -32.32 15.90
CA THR A 324 -34.19 -32.25 16.45
C THR A 324 -34.58 -30.84 16.85
N GLU A 325 -33.61 -30.06 17.32
CA GLU A 325 -33.82 -28.70 17.82
C GLU A 325 -34.20 -27.71 16.69
N PRO A 326 -35.39 -27.09 16.75
CA PRO A 326 -35.89 -26.21 15.69
C PRO A 326 -34.94 -25.05 15.35
N VAL A 327 -34.28 -24.50 16.37
CA VAL A 327 -33.35 -23.36 16.21
C VAL A 327 -32.12 -23.76 15.38
N PHE A 328 -31.51 -24.91 15.68
CA PHE A 328 -30.36 -25.40 14.92
C PHE A 328 -30.72 -25.73 13.47
N LYS A 329 -31.90 -26.35 13.26
CA LYS A 329 -32.47 -26.57 11.92
C LYS A 329 -32.57 -25.30 11.11
N GLN A 330 -33.11 -24.23 11.70
CA GLN A 330 -33.29 -22.96 11.02
C GLN A 330 -31.95 -22.28 10.68
N ILE A 331 -31.00 -22.30 11.61
CA ILE A 331 -29.65 -21.72 11.39
C ILE A 331 -28.94 -22.46 10.27
N LEU A 332 -28.86 -23.80 10.33
CA LEU A 332 -28.19 -24.62 9.32
C LEU A 332 -28.87 -24.53 7.95
N GLY A 333 -30.21 -24.46 7.92
CA GLY A 333 -30.95 -24.20 6.68
C GLY A 333 -30.67 -22.82 6.08
N SER A 334 -30.45 -21.81 6.93
CA SER A 334 -30.05 -20.47 6.50
C SER A 334 -28.64 -20.47 5.92
N CYS A 335 -27.69 -21.16 6.55
CA CYS A 335 -26.34 -21.35 6.03
C CYS A 335 -26.36 -22.03 4.65
N GLN A 336 -27.15 -23.09 4.49
CA GLN A 336 -27.32 -23.75 3.19
C GLN A 336 -27.88 -22.77 2.14
N SER A 337 -28.89 -21.97 2.49
CA SER A 337 -29.49 -20.98 1.59
C SER A 337 -28.49 -19.91 1.14
N VAL A 338 -27.59 -19.48 2.05
CA VAL A 338 -26.50 -18.54 1.74
C VAL A 338 -25.54 -19.14 0.73
N VAL A 339 -25.10 -20.38 0.94
CA VAL A 339 -24.16 -21.08 0.04
C VAL A 339 -24.79 -21.30 -1.34
N GLU A 340 -26.05 -21.72 -1.41
CA GLU A 340 -26.79 -21.86 -2.66
C GLU A 340 -26.94 -20.53 -3.40
N SER A 341 -27.24 -19.46 -2.66
CA SER A 341 -27.34 -18.11 -3.22
C SER A 341 -26.01 -17.62 -3.79
N LEU A 342 -24.89 -17.83 -3.09
CA LEU A 342 -23.53 -17.52 -3.55
C LEU A 342 -23.16 -18.32 -4.80
N GLY A 343 -23.48 -19.61 -4.83
CA GLY A 343 -23.26 -20.48 -6.01
C GLY A 343 -23.98 -19.95 -7.26
N SER A 344 -25.22 -19.49 -7.09
CA SER A 344 -26.06 -18.95 -8.17
C SER A 344 -25.70 -17.51 -8.60
N LEU A 345 -24.99 -16.76 -7.75
CA LEU A 345 -24.75 -15.33 -7.92
C LEU A 345 -23.97 -15.01 -9.20
N ARG A 346 -22.95 -15.84 -9.53
CA ARG A 346 -22.18 -15.70 -10.77
C ARG A 346 -23.08 -15.83 -12.02
N ASN A 347 -24.01 -16.77 -12.03
CA ASN A 347 -24.87 -16.99 -13.21
C ASN A 347 -25.82 -15.81 -13.42
N LYS A 348 -26.37 -15.26 -12.33
CA LYS A 348 -27.26 -14.09 -12.38
C LYS A 348 -26.55 -12.79 -12.76
N ILE A 349 -25.25 -12.67 -12.46
CA ILE A 349 -24.41 -11.49 -12.79
C ILE A 349 -23.70 -11.66 -14.15
N GLY A 350 -23.37 -12.90 -14.53
CA GLY A 350 -22.51 -13.25 -15.65
C GLY A 350 -23.23 -13.62 -16.94
N ASP A 351 -24.38 -14.29 -16.89
CA ASP A 351 -25.05 -14.86 -18.06
C ASP A 351 -25.81 -13.75 -18.84
N ALA A 352 -25.36 -13.18 -19.97
CA ALA A 352 -24.81 -13.70 -21.23
C ALA A 352 -25.84 -14.25 -22.23
N HIS A 353 -27.15 -14.24 -21.90
CA HIS A 353 -28.21 -14.61 -22.85
C HIS A 353 -29.37 -13.61 -23.02
N SER A 354 -29.18 -12.32 -22.72
CA SER A 354 -30.07 -11.27 -23.25
C SER A 354 -29.31 -9.95 -23.48
N PRO A 355 -29.29 -9.41 -24.73
CA PRO A 355 -28.62 -8.16 -25.08
C PRO A 355 -29.50 -6.96 -24.71
N GLY A 356 -29.81 -6.80 -23.42
CA GLY A 356 -30.60 -5.67 -22.91
C GLY A 356 -29.71 -4.56 -22.31
N PRO A 357 -30.05 -3.28 -22.47
CA PRO A 357 -29.25 -2.13 -21.99
C PRO A 357 -29.23 -1.94 -20.45
N LYS A 358 -29.70 -2.92 -19.66
CA LYS A 358 -29.80 -2.85 -18.20
C LYS A 358 -29.05 -3.99 -17.48
N LYS A 359 -27.75 -4.16 -17.75
CA LYS A 359 -26.90 -5.04 -16.93
C LYS A 359 -26.60 -4.37 -15.58
N VAL A 360 -26.97 -5.02 -14.48
CA VAL A 360 -26.56 -4.59 -13.13
C VAL A 360 -25.13 -5.07 -12.90
N LYS A 361 -24.17 -4.15 -12.86
CA LYS A 361 -22.80 -4.46 -12.45
C LYS A 361 -22.72 -4.49 -10.93
N PRO A 362 -22.11 -5.50 -10.31
CA PRO A 362 -21.89 -5.51 -8.88
C PRO A 362 -20.97 -4.35 -8.49
N ALA A 363 -21.45 -3.50 -7.58
CA ALA A 363 -20.61 -2.53 -6.88
C ALA A 363 -19.79 -3.19 -5.76
N ALA A 364 -18.72 -2.53 -5.30
CA ALA A 364 -17.82 -2.98 -4.22
C ALA A 364 -18.56 -3.51 -2.98
N ARG A 365 -19.62 -2.82 -2.52
CA ARG A 365 -20.44 -3.28 -1.38
C ARG A 365 -21.06 -4.69 -1.54
N HIS A 366 -21.37 -5.11 -2.78
CA HIS A 366 -21.91 -6.45 -3.02
C HIS A 366 -20.80 -7.50 -3.00
N ALA A 367 -19.62 -7.16 -3.53
CA ALA A 367 -18.44 -8.01 -3.40
C ALA A 367 -18.03 -8.15 -1.94
N GLN A 368 -18.03 -7.06 -1.17
CA GLN A 368 -17.80 -7.08 0.27
C GLN A 368 -18.72 -8.07 0.99
N LEU A 369 -20.03 -8.01 0.73
CA LEU A 369 -20.97 -8.93 1.34
C LEU A 369 -20.69 -10.39 0.93
N ALA A 370 -20.45 -10.64 -0.35
CA ALA A 370 -20.20 -11.99 -0.85
C ALA A 370 -18.91 -12.60 -0.30
N VAL A 371 -17.82 -11.82 -0.27
CA VAL A 371 -16.52 -12.21 0.28
C VAL A 371 -16.65 -12.49 1.78
N ASN A 372 -17.30 -11.61 2.55
CA ASN A 372 -17.47 -11.80 4.00
C ASN A 372 -18.34 -13.02 4.32
N LEU A 373 -19.43 -13.25 3.59
CA LEU A 373 -20.27 -14.43 3.77
C LEU A 373 -19.49 -15.71 3.45
N SER A 374 -18.73 -15.70 2.36
CA SER A 374 -17.89 -16.83 1.97
C SER A 374 -16.81 -17.13 3.02
N GLY A 375 -16.04 -16.11 3.42
CA GLY A 375 -15.00 -16.26 4.45
C GLY A 375 -15.57 -16.77 5.78
N THR A 376 -16.70 -16.21 6.23
CA THR A 376 -17.38 -16.68 7.45
C THR A 376 -17.79 -18.15 7.37
N MET A 377 -18.39 -18.55 6.24
CA MET A 377 -18.81 -19.93 6.01
C MET A 377 -17.61 -20.88 5.91
N ALA A 378 -16.55 -20.47 5.22
CA ALA A 378 -15.31 -21.24 5.09
C ALA A 378 -14.67 -21.49 6.46
N THR A 379 -14.50 -20.44 7.27
CA THR A 379 -13.97 -20.56 8.64
C THR A 379 -14.83 -21.49 9.49
N PHE A 380 -16.15 -21.36 9.45
CA PHE A 380 -17.04 -22.25 10.20
C PHE A 380 -16.87 -23.73 9.81
N LEU A 381 -16.80 -24.02 8.50
CA LEU A 381 -16.62 -25.40 7.99
C LEU A 381 -15.26 -25.97 8.42
N VAL A 382 -14.19 -25.20 8.26
CA VAL A 382 -12.83 -25.57 8.63
C VAL A 382 -12.72 -25.82 10.14
N SER A 383 -13.23 -24.90 10.97
CA SER A 383 -13.20 -25.07 12.44
C SER A 383 -14.02 -26.27 12.88
N THR A 384 -15.17 -26.53 12.25
CA THR A 384 -15.99 -27.72 12.54
C THR A 384 -15.25 -29.00 12.19
N TRP A 385 -14.53 -29.01 11.06
CA TRP A 385 -13.73 -30.15 10.64
C TRP A 385 -12.53 -30.39 11.56
N ALA A 386 -11.80 -29.34 11.93
CA ALA A 386 -10.68 -29.43 12.87
C ALA A 386 -11.13 -29.99 14.22
N ALA A 387 -12.26 -29.51 14.75
CA ALA A 387 -12.84 -30.04 15.99
C ALA A 387 -13.24 -31.52 15.87
N LYS A 388 -13.74 -31.95 14.70
CA LYS A 388 -14.09 -33.35 14.43
C LYS A 388 -12.86 -34.27 14.27
N ARG A 389 -11.72 -33.75 13.80
CA ARG A 389 -10.46 -34.52 13.71
C ARG A 389 -9.72 -34.60 15.05
N GLY A 390 -9.86 -33.58 15.90
CA GLY A 390 -9.18 -33.47 17.18
C GLY A 390 -9.89 -34.17 18.35
N GLY A 391 -11.12 -34.64 18.17
CA GLY A 391 -11.84 -35.51 19.10
C GLY A 391 -11.96 -36.91 18.51
#